data_AF-A0AAD7EDB7-F1
#
_entry.id   AF-A0AAD7EDB7-F1
#
_cell.length_a   1.000
_cell.length_b   1.000
_cell.length_c   1.000
_cell.angle_alpha   90.00
_cell.angle_beta   90.00
_cell.angle_gamma   90.00
#
_symmetry.space_group_name_H-M   'P 1'
#
loop_
_entity.id
_entity.type
_entity.pdbx_description
1 polymer ?
#
loop_
_entity_poly.entity_id
_entity_poly.type
_entity_poly.pdbx_seq_one_letter_code
_entity_poly.pdbx_strand_id
1 'polypeptide(L)'
;LPSEPKIFHGRESELSDTLQLLRMKAPRIAILGTGGMGKTSLARAVLHHAEVSAQYTQHRYFVACDSVTSKVELAALIGAHLGLKPGKDLTQAVVKFLGTASPSLLILDNLETVWEPTELRSDIEEFLSLLTDHKDLALIITMRGAERPAKVQWSHPFLLPLQPLKHHAAQQTFIDIAEDHHNPKDIDRVLSLTGNMPLAIDLIAHLVDVEGCSSVLSRWEVESTSVISEGYDQKSSLDMSISLSLSSPRIKAVPQAQELLSLLSMLPDGLSDVELLQSKLPIEDIRNCKTTLIRTALAYLDDKKQLKALVPIREYMQKTHPPRNELVKPLSKHFHELLELHKDFCGTEMISATVGQISSNLANIQSLLQNGLQNDHPDLMDNAFSAL
;
A
#
# COMPACT_ATOMS: atom_id res chain seq x y z
N LEU A 1 0.79 7.57 25.73
CA LEU A 1 1.28 6.87 24.52
C LEU A 1 0.28 5.78 24.15
N PRO A 2 0.08 5.46 22.87
CA PRO A 2 -0.67 4.25 22.47
C PRO A 2 0.04 3.00 23.00
N SER A 3 -0.69 1.88 23.11
CA SER A 3 -0.09 0.60 23.53
C SER A 3 0.98 0.12 22.55
N GLU A 4 1.87 -0.75 22.99
CA GLU A 4 2.82 -1.42 22.11
C GLU A 4 2.09 -2.43 21.20
N PRO A 5 2.52 -2.64 19.95
CA PRO A 5 1.99 -3.74 19.13
C PRO A 5 2.32 -5.08 19.78
N LYS A 6 1.31 -5.94 19.98
CA LYS A 6 1.50 -7.26 20.60
C LYS A 6 2.05 -8.30 19.62
N ILE A 7 1.64 -8.21 18.37
CA ILE A 7 2.11 -9.04 17.26
C ILE A 7 2.86 -8.12 16.31
N PHE A 8 4.17 -8.36 16.15
CA PHE A 8 5.05 -7.51 15.36
C PHE A 8 6.21 -8.33 14.80
N HIS A 9 6.05 -8.82 13.56
CA HIS A 9 7.03 -9.66 12.88
C HIS A 9 7.46 -9.07 11.55
N GLY A 10 8.72 -9.29 11.16
CA GLY A 10 9.21 -9.02 9.80
C GLY A 10 9.40 -7.54 9.47
N ARG A 11 9.55 -6.70 10.50
CA ARG A 11 9.80 -5.25 10.40
C ARG A 11 11.08 -4.82 11.10
N GLU A 12 11.95 -5.77 11.42
CA GLU A 12 13.19 -5.54 12.16
C GLU A 12 14.15 -4.63 11.39
N SER A 13 14.21 -4.78 10.05
CA SER A 13 14.99 -3.90 9.17
C SER A 13 14.48 -2.46 9.22
N GLU A 14 13.19 -2.24 9.00
CA GLU A 14 12.59 -0.91 8.95
C GLU A 14 12.61 -0.23 10.32
N LEU A 15 12.47 -1.00 11.40
CA LEU A 15 12.67 -0.52 12.76
C LEU A 15 14.12 -0.09 12.97
N SER A 16 15.09 -0.93 12.61
CA SER A 16 16.52 -0.60 12.71
C SER A 16 16.89 0.66 11.91
N ASP A 17 16.42 0.76 10.67
CA ASP A 17 16.68 1.93 9.82
C ASP A 17 16.08 3.21 10.41
N THR A 18 14.87 3.11 10.98
CA THR A 18 14.21 4.24 11.66
C THR A 18 15.00 4.65 12.91
N LEU A 19 15.46 3.70 13.72
CA LEU A 19 16.29 3.97 14.90
C LEU A 19 17.63 4.60 14.53
N GLN A 20 18.25 4.16 13.44
CA GLN A 20 19.48 4.75 12.93
C GLN A 20 19.28 6.22 12.53
N LEU A 21 18.18 6.53 11.84
CA LEU A 21 17.81 7.90 11.50
C LEU A 21 17.56 8.73 12.77
N LEU A 22 16.92 8.17 13.79
CA LEU A 22 16.62 8.87 15.05
C LEU A 22 17.88 9.30 15.84
N ARG A 23 19.03 8.69 15.58
CA ARG A 23 20.33 9.10 16.16
C ARG A 23 20.89 10.38 15.53
N MET A 24 20.34 10.82 14.39
CA MET A 24 20.71 12.08 13.75
C MET A 24 20.15 13.28 14.53
N LYS A 25 20.69 14.47 14.27
CA LYS A 25 20.16 15.71 14.84
C LYS A 25 18.85 16.13 14.15
N ALA A 26 17.79 16.35 14.93
CA ALA A 26 16.45 16.69 14.43
C ALA A 26 15.97 15.79 13.28
N PRO A 27 15.81 14.49 13.48
CA PRO A 27 15.41 13.58 12.41
C PRO A 27 13.98 13.92 11.95
N ARG A 28 13.76 13.96 10.62
CA ARG A 28 12.43 14.06 10.00
C ARG A 28 12.23 12.83 9.14
N ILE A 29 11.33 11.95 9.55
CA ILE A 29 11.17 10.61 8.97
C ILE A 29 9.72 10.46 8.49
N ALA A 30 9.54 9.93 7.29
CA ALA A 30 8.23 9.57 6.76
C ALA A 30 8.16 8.06 6.57
N ILE A 31 7.27 7.41 7.31
CA ILE A 31 6.92 6.00 7.16
C ILE A 31 5.75 5.93 6.18
N LEU A 32 6.03 5.46 4.97
CA LEU A 32 5.11 5.51 3.84
C LEU A 32 4.67 4.10 3.43
N GLY A 33 3.65 3.98 2.59
CA GLY A 33 3.14 2.70 2.11
C GLY A 33 1.63 2.69 1.95
N THR A 34 1.10 1.63 1.33
CA THR A 34 -0.35 1.50 1.12
C THR A 34 -1.12 1.29 2.43
N GLY A 35 -2.44 1.41 2.36
CA GLY A 35 -3.33 1.15 3.50
C GLY A 35 -3.11 -0.27 4.05
N GLY A 36 -3.14 -0.43 5.37
CA GLY A 36 -3.01 -1.77 5.99
C GLY A 36 -1.59 -2.38 6.01
N MET A 37 -0.55 -1.64 5.63
CA MET A 37 0.85 -2.13 5.63
C MET A 37 1.56 -2.15 6.98
N GLY A 38 0.89 -1.75 8.07
CA GLY A 38 1.47 -1.72 9.41
C GLY A 38 2.33 -0.49 9.73
N LYS A 39 2.15 0.64 9.02
CA LYS A 39 2.87 1.90 9.28
C LYS A 39 2.70 2.38 10.73
N THR A 40 1.46 2.42 11.21
CA THR A 40 1.11 2.78 12.58
C THR A 40 1.74 1.81 13.59
N SER A 41 1.74 0.51 13.30
CA SER A 41 2.39 -0.50 14.16
C SER A 41 3.90 -0.27 14.25
N LEU A 42 4.57 0.01 13.14
CA LEU A 42 6.00 0.36 13.13
C LEU A 42 6.28 1.64 13.93
N ALA A 43 5.47 2.69 13.74
CA ALA A 43 5.63 3.94 14.50
C ALA A 43 5.45 3.72 16.02
N ARG A 44 4.50 2.86 16.41
CA ARG A 44 4.29 2.47 17.81
C ARG A 44 5.46 1.64 18.36
N ALA A 45 5.99 0.68 17.59
CA ALA A 45 7.17 -0.10 17.97
C ALA A 45 8.39 0.82 18.20
N VAL A 46 8.60 1.82 17.32
CA VAL A 46 9.64 2.84 17.48
C VAL A 46 9.46 3.60 18.80
N LEU A 47 8.24 4.03 19.14
CA LEU A 47 7.97 4.78 20.37
C LEU A 47 8.31 4.01 21.64
N HIS A 48 8.09 2.70 21.65
CA HIS A 48 8.33 1.82 22.80
C HIS A 48 9.75 1.27 22.85
N HIS A 49 10.53 1.39 21.77
CA HIS A 49 11.91 0.93 21.73
C HIS A 49 12.77 1.55 22.84
N ALA A 50 13.61 0.73 23.49
CA ALA A 50 14.38 1.12 24.66
C ALA A 50 15.27 2.35 24.42
N GLU A 51 15.94 2.44 23.26
CA GLU A 51 16.77 3.60 22.89
C GLU A 51 15.94 4.90 22.80
N VAL A 52 14.75 4.83 22.19
CA VAL A 52 13.85 5.98 22.02
C VAL A 52 13.28 6.39 23.37
N SER A 53 12.91 5.42 24.20
CA SER A 53 12.46 5.68 25.57
C SER A 53 13.53 6.33 26.43
N ALA A 54 14.80 5.92 26.29
CA ALA A 54 15.91 6.52 27.02
C ALA A 54 16.24 7.94 26.51
N GLN A 55 16.22 8.15 25.20
CA GLN A 55 16.58 9.43 24.57
C GLN A 55 15.52 10.51 24.84
N TYR A 56 14.24 10.21 24.58
CA TYR A 56 13.16 11.20 24.63
C TYR A 56 12.35 11.16 25.94
N THR A 57 12.57 10.14 26.78
CA THR A 57 11.95 10.00 28.12
C THR A 57 10.43 10.18 28.11
N GLN A 58 9.92 11.29 28.66
CA GLN A 58 8.51 11.64 28.73
C GLN A 58 8.06 12.52 27.55
N HIS A 59 8.98 13.09 26.77
CA HIS A 59 8.67 13.97 25.64
C HIS A 59 8.45 13.18 24.34
N ARG A 60 7.65 12.12 24.42
CA ARG A 60 7.22 11.30 23.29
C ARG A 60 5.73 11.52 23.07
N TYR A 61 5.37 12.00 21.90
CA TYR A 61 4.00 12.35 21.56
C TYR A 61 3.56 11.56 20.32
N PHE A 62 2.39 10.96 20.40
CA PHE A 62 1.75 10.26 19.29
C PHE A 62 0.39 10.88 19.08
N VAL A 63 0.14 11.39 17.88
CA VAL A 63 -1.06 12.13 17.52
C VAL A 63 -1.69 11.45 16.31
N ALA A 64 -2.85 10.83 16.51
CA ALA A 64 -3.63 10.20 15.44
C ALA A 64 -4.48 11.26 14.71
N CYS A 65 -4.23 11.48 13.42
CA CYS A 65 -4.82 12.56 12.64
C CYS A 65 -6.15 12.20 11.94
N ASP A 66 -6.76 11.05 12.25
CA ASP A 66 -7.91 10.47 11.53
C ASP A 66 -9.17 11.36 11.47
N SER A 67 -9.30 12.30 12.41
CA SER A 67 -10.48 13.17 12.53
C SER A 67 -10.19 14.64 12.26
N VAL A 68 -8.99 14.97 11.76
CA VAL A 68 -8.54 16.35 11.60
C VAL A 68 -8.81 16.82 10.17
N THR A 69 -9.47 17.97 10.05
CA THR A 69 -9.90 18.53 8.75
C THR A 69 -9.28 19.90 8.44
N SER A 70 -8.43 20.44 9.33
CA SER A 70 -7.73 21.71 9.08
C SER A 70 -6.41 21.82 9.87
N LYS A 71 -5.57 22.79 9.47
CA LYS A 71 -4.35 23.16 10.21
C LYS A 71 -4.63 23.56 11.67
N VAL A 72 -5.73 24.28 11.90
CA VAL A 72 -6.11 24.75 13.24
C VAL A 72 -6.51 23.57 14.13
N GLU A 73 -7.28 22.63 13.59
CA GLU A 73 -7.64 21.39 14.29
C GLU A 73 -6.42 20.51 14.56
N LEU A 74 -5.47 20.43 13.62
CA LEU A 74 -4.22 19.69 13.82
C LEU A 74 -3.42 20.30 14.98
N ALA A 75 -3.23 21.61 14.97
CA ALA A 75 -2.56 22.32 16.05
C ALA A 75 -3.29 22.14 17.38
N ALA A 76 -4.63 22.15 17.37
CA ALA A 76 -5.42 21.91 18.58
C ALA A 76 -5.25 20.50 19.13
N LEU A 77 -5.25 19.49 18.25
CA LEU A 77 -5.05 18.11 18.62
C LEU A 77 -3.63 17.89 19.18
N ILE A 78 -2.61 18.42 18.54
CA ILE A 78 -1.24 18.38 19.07
C ILE A 78 -1.18 19.09 20.42
N GLY A 79 -1.74 20.30 20.53
CA GLY A 79 -1.77 21.08 21.77
C GLY A 79 -2.41 20.32 22.93
N ALA A 80 -3.49 19.58 22.69
CA ALA A 80 -4.13 18.73 23.68
C ALA A 80 -3.19 17.61 24.19
N HIS A 81 -2.43 16.97 23.30
CA HIS A 81 -1.44 15.96 23.67
C HIS A 81 -0.24 16.54 24.43
N LEU A 82 0.06 17.82 24.21
CA LEU A 82 1.09 18.57 24.94
C LEU A 82 0.58 19.16 26.27
N GLY A 83 -0.71 19.02 26.59
CA GLY A 83 -1.32 19.63 27.79
C GLY A 83 -1.48 21.16 27.71
N LEU A 84 -1.46 21.73 26.50
CA LEU A 84 -1.66 23.15 26.28
C LEU A 84 -3.15 23.54 26.40
N LYS A 85 -3.41 24.69 27.02
CA LYS A 85 -4.77 25.23 27.11
C LYS A 85 -5.20 25.81 25.76
N PRO A 86 -6.48 25.70 25.39
CA PRO A 86 -7.02 26.40 24.23
C PRO A 86 -6.75 27.91 24.33
N GLY A 87 -6.37 28.53 23.22
CA GLY A 87 -6.02 29.94 23.17
C GLY A 87 -6.05 30.48 21.74
N LYS A 88 -5.92 31.80 21.60
CA LYS A 88 -6.04 32.48 20.30
C LYS A 88 -4.98 32.07 19.28
N ASP A 89 -3.80 31.64 19.71
CA ASP A 89 -2.72 31.21 18.83
C ASP A 89 -2.11 29.87 19.29
N LEU A 90 -2.90 28.82 19.13
CA LEU A 90 -2.51 27.48 19.54
C LEU A 90 -1.37 26.92 18.67
N THR A 91 -1.31 27.33 17.40
CA THR A 91 -0.21 27.00 16.49
C THR A 91 1.13 27.48 17.03
N GLN A 92 1.25 28.77 17.38
CA GLN A 92 2.49 29.31 17.96
C GLN A 92 2.80 28.67 19.32
N ALA A 93 1.78 28.40 20.14
CA ALA A 93 1.97 27.76 21.43
C ALA A 93 2.55 26.35 21.29
N VAL A 94 2.05 25.54 20.34
CA VAL A 94 2.57 24.20 20.02
C VAL A 94 4.02 24.27 19.55
N VAL A 95 4.30 25.12 18.55
CA VAL A 95 5.64 25.31 17.99
C VAL A 95 6.62 25.69 19.09
N LYS A 96 6.27 26.70 19.90
CA LYS A 96 7.08 27.15 21.03
C LYS A 96 7.32 26.05 22.06
N PHE A 97 6.29 25.30 22.44
CA PHE A 97 6.41 24.23 23.44
C PHE A 97 7.39 23.14 22.96
N LEU A 98 7.20 22.65 21.74
CA LEU A 98 8.07 21.63 21.13
C LEU A 98 9.50 22.12 20.94
N GLY A 99 9.70 23.43 20.70
CA GLY A 99 11.02 24.04 20.67
C GLY A 99 11.72 24.15 22.03
N THR A 100 10.98 24.07 23.14
CA THR A 100 11.55 24.10 24.51
C THR A 100 11.68 22.72 25.16
N ALA A 101 10.85 21.77 24.76
CA ALA A 101 10.93 20.39 25.20
C ALA A 101 12.05 19.67 24.45
N SER A 102 13.22 19.54 25.09
CA SER A 102 14.44 19.01 24.46
C SER A 102 14.99 17.79 25.22
N PRO A 103 15.33 16.69 24.52
CA PRO A 103 14.88 16.34 23.17
C PRO A 103 13.41 15.88 23.17
N SER A 104 12.66 16.13 22.09
CA SER A 104 11.27 15.65 21.94
C SER A 104 11.05 14.88 20.64
N LEU A 105 10.13 13.92 20.67
CA LEU A 105 9.70 13.13 19.52
C LEU A 105 8.19 13.32 19.33
N LEU A 106 7.80 13.81 18.15
CA LEU A 106 6.42 13.92 17.72
C LEU A 106 6.16 12.95 16.57
N ILE A 107 5.16 12.08 16.74
CA ILE A 107 4.62 11.22 15.69
C ILE A 107 3.25 11.73 15.27
N LEU A 108 3.08 12.05 13.99
CA LEU A 108 1.80 12.36 13.36
C LEU A 108 1.36 11.14 12.54
N ASP A 109 0.38 10.40 13.03
CA ASP A 109 -0.12 9.19 12.40
C ASP A 109 -1.30 9.50 11.48
N ASN A 110 -1.36 8.88 10.30
CA ASN A 110 -2.37 9.09 9.27
C ASN A 110 -2.51 10.57 8.83
N LEU A 111 -1.38 11.25 8.63
CA LEU A 111 -1.34 12.66 8.28
C LEU A 111 -1.96 12.96 6.91
N GLU A 112 -2.10 11.96 6.04
CA GLU A 112 -2.80 12.09 4.75
C GLU A 112 -4.23 12.59 4.91
N THR A 113 -4.89 12.33 6.05
CA THR A 113 -6.27 12.78 6.30
C THR A 113 -6.43 14.29 6.10
N VAL A 114 -5.45 15.07 6.57
CA VAL A 114 -5.46 16.54 6.47
C VAL A 114 -4.53 17.06 5.37
N TRP A 115 -3.55 16.27 4.92
CA TRP A 115 -2.60 16.68 3.88
C TRP A 115 -3.04 16.37 2.44
N GLU A 116 -3.81 15.30 2.24
CA GLU A 116 -4.24 14.83 0.91
C GLU A 116 -5.20 15.82 0.20
N PRO A 117 -6.15 16.51 0.88
CA PRO A 117 -6.95 17.56 0.26
C PRO A 117 -6.09 18.70 -0.30
N THR A 118 -6.21 18.96 -1.61
CA THR A 118 -5.36 19.89 -2.36
C THR A 118 -5.37 21.30 -1.76
N GLU A 119 -6.53 21.76 -1.32
CA GLU A 119 -6.77 23.08 -0.72
C GLU A 119 -6.11 23.26 0.65
N LEU A 120 -5.84 22.18 1.39
CA LEU A 120 -5.21 22.22 2.70
C LEU A 120 -3.69 21.98 2.63
N ARG A 121 -3.23 21.40 1.53
CA ARG A 121 -1.87 20.86 1.42
C ARG A 121 -0.77 21.88 1.72
N SER A 122 -0.85 23.09 1.13
CA SER A 122 0.16 24.14 1.36
C SER A 122 0.20 24.58 2.82
N ASP A 123 -0.96 24.68 3.45
CA ASP A 123 -1.12 25.09 4.85
C ASP A 123 -0.51 24.07 5.82
N ILE A 124 -0.72 22.77 5.54
CA ILE A 124 -0.13 21.69 6.33
C ILE A 124 1.39 21.63 6.12
N GLU A 125 1.87 21.77 4.89
CA GLU A 125 3.31 21.80 4.60
C GLU A 125 4.01 23.00 5.26
N GLU A 126 3.37 24.17 5.31
CA GLU A 126 3.88 25.32 6.07
C GLU A 126 3.92 25.06 7.57
N PHE A 127 2.89 24.42 8.10
CA PHE A 127 2.88 24.06 9.52
C PHE A 127 3.95 23.05 9.87
N LEU A 128 4.17 22.02 9.03
CA LEU A 128 5.28 21.10 9.20
C LEU A 128 6.63 21.82 9.12
N SER A 129 6.80 22.76 8.18
CA SER A 129 8.01 23.59 8.10
C SER A 129 8.27 24.31 9.43
N LEU A 130 7.27 24.98 10.00
CA LEU A 130 7.37 25.68 11.29
C LEU A 130 7.75 24.75 12.44
N LEU A 131 7.17 23.54 12.49
CA LEU A 131 7.56 22.54 13.50
C LEU A 131 9.02 22.12 13.33
N THR A 132 9.45 21.91 12.10
CA THR A 132 10.78 21.37 11.79
C THR A 132 11.92 22.38 11.85
N ASP A 133 11.64 23.68 12.04
CA ASP A 133 12.66 24.71 12.31
C ASP A 133 13.37 24.49 13.66
N HIS A 134 12.76 23.71 14.57
CA HIS A 134 13.34 23.37 15.85
C HIS A 134 14.36 22.23 15.75
N LYS A 135 15.58 22.48 16.25
CA LYS A 135 16.74 21.57 16.15
C LYS A 135 16.72 20.39 17.12
N ASP A 136 15.78 20.37 18.05
CA ASP A 136 15.66 19.35 19.10
C ASP A 136 14.35 18.54 18.98
N LEU A 137 13.55 18.81 17.94
CA LEU A 137 12.36 18.05 17.60
C LEU A 137 12.71 16.96 16.58
N ALA A 138 12.46 15.71 16.97
CA ALA A 138 12.32 14.60 16.05
C ALA A 138 10.87 14.53 15.57
N LEU A 139 10.68 14.41 14.26
CA LEU A 139 9.37 14.26 13.63
C LEU A 139 9.30 12.93 12.89
N ILE A 140 8.29 12.12 13.20
CA ILE A 140 7.89 10.98 12.38
C ILE A 140 6.48 11.25 11.88
N ILE A 141 6.25 11.00 10.60
CA ILE A 141 4.90 10.96 10.04
C ILE A 141 4.61 9.57 9.50
N THR A 142 3.36 9.14 9.58
CA THR A 142 2.87 8.00 8.80
C THR A 142 1.86 8.49 7.77
N MET A 143 2.00 8.04 6.53
CA MET A 143 1.08 8.43 5.45
C MET A 143 0.84 7.33 4.42
N ARG A 144 -0.36 7.33 3.83
CA ARG A 144 -0.66 6.56 2.62
C ARG A 144 0.10 7.08 1.40
N GLY A 145 0.50 6.15 0.54
CA GLY A 145 1.23 6.45 -0.69
C GLY A 145 2.74 6.43 -0.50
N ALA A 146 3.46 6.97 -1.48
CA ALA A 146 4.92 7.01 -1.55
C ALA A 146 5.48 8.44 -1.62
N GLU A 147 4.63 9.43 -1.38
CA GLU A 147 4.96 10.84 -1.50
C GLU A 147 5.09 11.50 -0.13
N ARG A 148 6.10 12.36 0.02
CA ARG A 148 6.34 13.12 1.25
C ARG A 148 5.77 14.54 1.11
N PRO A 149 5.26 15.13 2.20
CA PRO A 149 4.95 16.56 2.23
C PRO A 149 6.16 17.41 1.82
N ALA A 150 5.91 18.46 1.02
CA ALA A 150 6.95 19.43 0.68
C ALA A 150 7.27 20.35 1.88
N LYS A 151 8.20 21.30 1.68
CA LYS A 151 8.65 22.28 2.68
C LYS A 151 9.29 21.69 3.95
N VAL A 152 9.56 20.38 3.97
CA VAL A 152 10.29 19.69 5.03
C VAL A 152 11.58 19.09 4.47
N GLN A 153 12.70 19.33 5.14
CA GLN A 153 13.98 18.69 4.81
C GLN A 153 14.03 17.28 5.44
N TRP A 154 13.43 16.30 4.76
CA TRP A 154 13.40 14.91 5.20
C TRP A 154 14.80 14.32 5.37
N SER A 155 15.00 13.52 6.42
CA SER A 155 16.28 12.89 6.74
C SER A 155 16.63 11.79 5.75
N HIS A 156 17.92 11.69 5.42
CA HIS A 156 18.47 10.68 4.52
C HIS A 156 19.25 9.60 5.29
N PRO A 157 19.28 8.34 4.79
CA PRO A 157 18.56 7.86 3.61
C PRO A 157 17.03 7.84 3.83
N PHE A 158 16.28 7.96 2.73
CA PHE A 158 14.82 7.86 2.80
C PHE A 158 14.41 6.42 3.07
N LEU A 159 13.51 6.23 4.04
CA LEU A 159 12.80 4.95 4.18
C LEU A 159 11.99 4.68 2.91
N LEU A 160 12.12 3.46 2.38
CA LEU A 160 11.26 3.01 1.29
C LEU A 160 9.83 2.81 1.81
N PRO A 161 8.80 3.00 0.98
CA PRO A 161 7.44 2.65 1.35
C PRO A 161 7.38 1.18 1.79
N LEU A 162 6.67 0.90 2.89
CA LEU A 162 6.55 -0.43 3.46
C LEU A 162 5.97 -1.40 2.41
N GLN A 163 6.69 -2.50 2.23
CA GLN A 163 6.29 -3.60 1.36
C GLN A 163 5.49 -4.64 2.14
N PRO A 164 4.77 -5.56 1.46
CA PRO A 164 4.18 -6.73 2.10
C PRO A 164 5.20 -7.49 2.97
N LEU A 165 4.70 -8.22 3.97
CA LEU A 165 5.58 -9.04 4.79
C LEU A 165 6.24 -10.13 3.95
N LYS A 166 7.45 -10.51 4.35
CA LYS A 166 8.04 -11.76 3.86
C LYS A 166 7.18 -12.93 4.32
N HIS A 167 7.13 -13.98 3.51
CA HIS A 167 6.26 -15.13 3.75
C HIS A 167 6.41 -15.73 5.17
N HIS A 168 7.64 -15.88 5.67
CA HIS A 168 7.89 -16.36 7.04
C HIS A 168 7.25 -15.47 8.12
N ALA A 169 7.39 -14.15 8.00
CA ALA A 169 6.78 -13.21 8.96
C ALA A 169 5.25 -13.17 8.83
N ALA A 170 4.71 -13.38 7.63
CA ALA A 170 3.28 -13.53 7.41
C ALA A 170 2.72 -14.79 8.09
N GLN A 171 3.43 -15.92 7.98
CA GLN A 171 3.10 -17.16 8.69
C GLN A 171 3.14 -16.98 10.20
N GLN A 172 4.20 -16.36 10.75
CA GLN A 172 4.30 -16.08 12.20
C GLN A 172 3.14 -15.20 12.68
N THR A 173 2.84 -14.12 11.95
CA THR A 173 1.71 -13.25 12.28
C THR A 173 0.38 -14.00 12.25
N PHE A 174 0.19 -14.90 11.29
CA PHE A 174 -1.01 -15.72 11.19
C PHE A 174 -1.13 -16.71 12.36
N ILE A 175 -0.04 -17.41 12.69
CA ILE A 175 -0.01 -18.43 13.76
C ILE A 175 -0.26 -17.80 15.13
N ASP A 176 0.26 -16.59 15.39
CA ASP A 176 0.01 -15.86 16.63
C ASP A 176 -1.46 -15.48 16.83
N ILE A 177 -2.29 -15.53 15.78
CA ILE A 177 -3.71 -15.20 15.80
C ILE A 177 -4.59 -16.45 15.76
N ALA A 178 -4.35 -17.38 14.81
CA ALA A 178 -5.26 -18.50 14.51
C ALA A 178 -4.77 -19.88 15.01
N GLU A 179 -3.70 -19.89 15.82
CA GLU A 179 -3.02 -21.06 16.39
C GLU A 179 -2.47 -22.09 15.35
N ASP A 180 -1.40 -22.80 15.73
CA ASP A 180 -0.65 -23.74 14.85
C ASP A 180 -1.30 -25.13 14.76
N HIS A 181 -2.61 -25.20 14.56
CA HIS A 181 -3.35 -26.46 14.48
C HIS A 181 -3.78 -26.84 13.05
N HIS A 182 -3.45 -25.98 12.10
CA HIS A 182 -3.84 -26.11 10.70
C HIS A 182 -2.74 -26.78 9.86
N ASN A 183 -3.12 -27.42 8.76
CA ASN A 183 -2.17 -27.98 7.82
C ASN A 183 -1.33 -26.84 7.19
N PRO A 184 0.02 -26.91 7.20
CA PRO A 184 0.87 -25.87 6.62
C PRO A 184 0.51 -25.51 5.17
N LYS A 185 0.06 -26.49 4.37
CA LYS A 185 -0.36 -26.23 2.98
C LYS A 185 -1.61 -25.37 2.89
N ASP A 186 -2.54 -25.51 3.83
CA ASP A 186 -3.76 -24.72 3.84
C ASP A 186 -3.49 -23.30 4.34
N ILE A 187 -2.58 -23.15 5.31
CA ILE A 187 -2.05 -21.84 5.74
C ILE A 187 -1.42 -21.11 4.55
N ASP A 188 -0.55 -21.78 3.79
CA ASP A 188 0.10 -21.16 2.62
C ASP A 188 -0.90 -20.73 1.55
N ARG A 189 -1.94 -21.54 1.32
CA ARG A 189 -3.03 -21.17 0.40
C ARG A 189 -3.79 -19.95 0.90
N VAL A 190 -4.17 -19.90 2.17
CA VAL A 190 -4.85 -18.74 2.78
C VAL A 190 -3.98 -17.48 2.71
N LEU A 191 -2.70 -17.58 3.06
CA LEU A 191 -1.77 -16.45 3.01
C LEU A 191 -1.59 -15.91 1.59
N SER A 192 -1.61 -16.79 0.57
CA SER A 192 -1.50 -16.36 -0.83
C SER A 192 -2.64 -15.39 -1.24
N LEU A 193 -3.83 -15.50 -0.63
CA LEU A 193 -4.98 -14.63 -0.87
C LEU A 193 -4.78 -13.21 -0.30
N THR A 194 -3.97 -13.10 0.76
CA THR A 194 -3.72 -11.82 1.45
C THR A 194 -2.67 -10.97 0.74
N GLY A 195 -1.89 -11.56 -0.18
CA GLY A 195 -0.70 -10.92 -0.75
C GLY A 195 0.34 -10.51 0.30
N ASN A 196 0.37 -11.22 1.44
CA ASN A 196 1.16 -10.92 2.64
C ASN A 196 0.97 -9.49 3.19
N MET A 197 -0.20 -8.87 2.96
CA MET A 197 -0.53 -7.57 3.54
C MET A 197 -0.92 -7.75 5.02
N PRO A 198 -0.27 -7.06 5.98
CA PRO A 198 -0.53 -7.23 7.42
C PRO A 198 -2.01 -7.16 7.82
N LEU A 199 -2.75 -6.15 7.34
CA LEU A 199 -4.18 -6.03 7.65
C LEU A 199 -4.99 -7.20 7.09
N ALA A 200 -4.68 -7.67 5.88
CA ALA A 200 -5.39 -8.81 5.29
C ALA A 200 -5.07 -10.12 6.02
N ILE A 201 -3.82 -10.29 6.48
CA ILE A 201 -3.41 -11.43 7.32
C ILE A 201 -4.17 -11.40 8.65
N ASP A 202 -4.22 -10.25 9.32
CA ASP A 202 -4.92 -10.09 10.59
C ASP A 202 -6.40 -10.45 10.46
N LEU A 203 -7.10 -9.90 9.46
CA LEU A 203 -8.52 -10.17 9.22
C LEU A 203 -8.78 -11.64 8.86
N ILE A 204 -7.98 -12.24 7.96
CA ILE A 204 -8.20 -13.63 7.56
C ILE A 204 -7.84 -14.61 8.66
N ALA A 205 -6.83 -14.30 9.50
CA ALA A 205 -6.44 -15.17 10.59
C ALA A 205 -7.52 -15.23 11.67
N HIS A 206 -8.13 -14.10 12.06
CA HIS A 206 -9.27 -14.10 12.97
C HIS A 206 -10.47 -14.87 12.41
N LEU A 207 -10.68 -14.82 11.09
CA LEU A 207 -11.74 -15.61 10.46
C LEU A 207 -11.44 -17.10 10.47
N VAL A 208 -10.19 -17.49 10.18
CA VAL A 208 -9.75 -18.89 10.25
C VAL A 208 -9.81 -19.43 11.66
N ASP A 209 -9.48 -18.64 12.69
CA ASP A 209 -9.61 -19.04 14.09
C ASP A 209 -11.04 -19.48 14.44
N VAL A 210 -12.04 -18.86 13.80
CA VAL A 210 -13.46 -19.17 14.02
C VAL A 210 -13.98 -20.28 13.10
N GLU A 211 -13.64 -20.26 11.80
CA GLU A 211 -14.28 -21.10 10.77
C GLU A 211 -13.38 -22.22 10.22
N GLY A 212 -12.07 -22.15 10.45
CA GLY A 212 -11.06 -23.04 9.89
C GLY A 212 -10.68 -22.74 8.44
N CYS A 213 -9.46 -23.14 8.03
CA CYS A 213 -8.92 -22.84 6.69
C CYS A 213 -9.82 -23.28 5.54
N SER A 214 -10.37 -24.50 5.60
CA SER A 214 -11.17 -25.06 4.49
C SER A 214 -12.44 -24.25 4.22
N SER A 215 -13.12 -23.77 5.28
CA SER A 215 -14.32 -22.93 5.15
C SER A 215 -13.95 -21.59 4.49
N VAL A 216 -12.92 -20.92 5.01
CA VAL A 216 -12.46 -19.63 4.50
C VAL A 216 -12.02 -19.72 3.04
N LEU A 217 -11.28 -20.76 2.67
CA LEU A 217 -10.87 -20.99 1.28
C LEU A 217 -12.08 -21.17 0.36
N SER A 218 -13.08 -21.94 0.78
CA SER A 218 -14.30 -22.16 -0.03
C SER A 218 -15.16 -20.90 -0.19
N ARG A 219 -15.24 -20.07 0.86
CA ARG A 219 -15.96 -18.78 0.80
C ARG A 219 -15.24 -17.78 -0.08
N TRP A 220 -13.91 -17.74 -0.03
CA TRP A 220 -13.12 -16.82 -0.85
C TRP A 220 -13.35 -17.01 -2.34
N GLU A 221 -13.55 -18.25 -2.80
CA GLU A 221 -13.87 -18.55 -4.21
C GLU A 221 -15.16 -17.87 -4.70
N VAL A 222 -16.08 -17.52 -3.79
CA VAL A 222 -17.38 -16.91 -4.11
C VAL A 222 -17.42 -15.42 -3.74
N GLU A 223 -16.86 -15.05 -2.60
CA GLU A 223 -17.03 -13.74 -1.97
C GLU A 223 -15.80 -12.80 -2.16
N SER A 224 -14.64 -13.32 -2.56
CA SER A 224 -13.34 -12.61 -2.67
C SER A 224 -13.00 -11.79 -1.41
N THR A 225 -12.60 -10.53 -1.54
CA THR A 225 -12.20 -9.66 -0.40
C THR A 225 -13.34 -9.36 0.57
N SER A 226 -14.58 -9.66 0.22
CA SER A 226 -15.71 -9.45 1.15
C SER A 226 -15.68 -10.43 2.31
N VAL A 227 -15.08 -11.62 2.14
CA VAL A 227 -14.88 -12.60 3.22
C VAL A 227 -14.23 -11.96 4.45
N ILE A 228 -13.24 -11.09 4.21
CA ILE A 228 -12.46 -10.43 5.26
C ILE A 228 -12.88 -8.97 5.49
N SER A 229 -13.89 -8.48 4.76
CA SER A 229 -14.48 -7.16 4.95
C SER A 229 -15.80 -7.20 5.72
N GLU A 230 -16.42 -8.37 5.85
CA GLU A 230 -17.58 -8.64 6.70
C GLU A 230 -17.12 -8.99 8.13
N GLY A 231 -16.80 -7.96 8.93
CA GLY A 231 -16.39 -8.09 10.32
C GLY A 231 -17.05 -7.06 11.25
N TYR A 232 -16.93 -7.27 12.57
CA TYR A 232 -17.60 -6.52 13.65
C TYR A 232 -17.40 -5.00 13.66
N ASP A 233 -16.37 -4.46 12.98
CA ASP A 233 -16.12 -3.03 12.88
C ASP A 233 -15.94 -2.60 11.41
N GLN A 234 -16.98 -1.96 10.87
CA GLN A 234 -17.07 -1.46 9.49
C GLN A 234 -15.92 -0.50 9.13
N LYS A 235 -15.28 0.13 10.14
CA LYS A 235 -14.13 1.04 9.98
C LYS A 235 -12.79 0.34 9.77
N SER A 236 -12.71 -0.97 10.03
CA SER A 236 -11.49 -1.78 9.92
C SER A 236 -11.43 -2.66 8.66
N SER A 237 -12.46 -2.58 7.80
CA SER A 237 -12.52 -3.42 6.59
C SER A 237 -11.43 -3.07 5.58
N LEU A 238 -10.86 -4.10 4.98
CA LEU A 238 -9.86 -3.96 3.94
C LEU A 238 -10.41 -3.18 2.74
N ASP A 239 -11.65 -3.46 2.36
CA ASP A 239 -12.38 -2.76 1.30
C ASP A 239 -12.49 -1.24 1.57
N MET A 240 -12.79 -0.81 2.81
CA MET A 240 -12.82 0.61 3.18
C MET A 240 -11.44 1.25 3.03
N SER A 241 -10.38 0.55 3.45
CA SER A 241 -9.01 1.04 3.29
C SER A 241 -8.63 1.24 1.82
N ILE A 242 -9.03 0.33 0.92
CA ILE A 242 -8.78 0.45 -0.52
C ILE A 242 -9.63 1.58 -1.12
N SER A 243 -10.91 1.66 -0.75
CA SER A 243 -11.85 2.69 -1.21
C SER A 243 -11.41 4.10 -0.85
N LEU A 244 -10.86 4.32 0.36
CA LEU A 244 -10.29 5.60 0.77
C LEU A 244 -9.11 6.01 -0.12
N SER A 245 -8.23 5.07 -0.48
CA SER A 245 -7.10 5.32 -1.38
C SER A 245 -7.55 5.65 -2.80
N LEU A 246 -8.58 4.96 -3.32
CA LEU A 246 -9.18 5.26 -4.63
C LEU A 246 -9.90 6.61 -4.67
N SER A 247 -10.50 7.01 -3.55
CA SER A 247 -11.23 8.28 -3.41
C SER A 247 -10.33 9.49 -3.21
N SER A 248 -9.00 9.30 -3.16
CA SER A 248 -8.04 10.37 -2.96
C SER A 248 -8.08 11.42 -4.09
N PRO A 249 -7.93 12.72 -3.76
CA PRO A 249 -7.79 13.79 -4.75
C PRO A 249 -6.76 13.50 -5.85
N ARG A 250 -5.63 12.84 -5.53
CA ARG A 250 -4.60 12.47 -6.52
C ARG A 250 -5.11 11.48 -7.57
N ILE A 251 -5.90 10.49 -7.19
CA ILE A 251 -6.51 9.54 -8.15
C ILE A 251 -7.64 10.21 -8.92
N LYS A 252 -8.50 10.99 -8.24
CA LYS A 252 -9.59 11.72 -8.89
C LYS A 252 -9.12 12.72 -9.95
N ALA A 253 -7.93 13.31 -9.75
CA ALA A 253 -7.31 14.20 -10.72
C ALA A 253 -6.82 13.48 -12.00
N VAL A 254 -6.64 12.16 -11.97
CA VAL A 254 -6.20 11.35 -13.11
C VAL A 254 -7.14 10.13 -13.28
N PRO A 255 -8.37 10.31 -13.81
CA PRO A 255 -9.36 9.23 -13.87
C PRO A 255 -8.87 7.97 -14.63
N GLN A 256 -8.07 8.14 -15.68
CA GLN A 256 -7.48 7.03 -16.44
C GLN A 256 -6.48 6.19 -15.61
N ALA A 257 -5.99 6.69 -14.47
CA ALA A 257 -5.18 5.90 -13.55
C ALA A 257 -6.03 4.78 -12.90
N GLN A 258 -7.29 5.06 -12.59
CA GLN A 258 -8.21 4.03 -12.10
C GLN A 258 -8.50 2.99 -13.19
N GLU A 259 -8.67 3.41 -14.45
CA GLU A 259 -8.84 2.50 -15.58
C GLU A 259 -7.61 1.59 -15.80
N LEU A 260 -6.40 2.15 -15.68
CA LEU A 260 -5.17 1.36 -15.69
C LEU A 260 -5.11 0.37 -14.51
N LEU A 261 -5.54 0.77 -13.31
CA LEU A 261 -5.59 -0.11 -12.15
C LEU A 261 -6.62 -1.24 -12.33
N SER A 262 -7.78 -0.94 -12.93
CA SER A 262 -8.77 -1.96 -13.32
C SER A 262 -8.16 -2.97 -14.28
N LEU A 263 -7.37 -2.54 -15.26
CA LEU A 263 -6.68 -3.46 -16.17
C LEU A 263 -5.62 -4.30 -15.43
N LEU A 264 -4.77 -3.67 -14.61
CA LEU A 264 -3.76 -4.35 -13.79
C LEU A 264 -4.38 -5.36 -12.81
N SER A 265 -5.64 -5.16 -12.40
CA SER A 265 -6.34 -6.09 -11.51
C SER A 265 -6.44 -7.50 -12.10
N MET A 266 -6.54 -7.60 -13.43
CA MET A 266 -6.61 -8.86 -14.17
C MET A 266 -5.24 -9.49 -14.47
N LEU A 267 -4.12 -8.84 -14.10
CA LEU A 267 -2.79 -9.21 -14.56
C LEU A 267 -1.90 -9.62 -13.38
N PRO A 268 -1.88 -10.91 -13.00
CA PRO A 268 -1.09 -11.38 -11.87
C PRO A 268 0.42 -11.13 -12.00
N ASP A 269 0.95 -11.14 -13.22
CA ASP A 269 2.38 -10.89 -13.46
C ASP A 269 2.69 -9.39 -13.56
N GLY A 270 1.67 -8.54 -13.77
CA GLY A 270 1.83 -7.10 -13.97
C GLY A 270 2.18 -6.73 -15.41
N LEU A 271 2.62 -5.48 -15.61
CA LEU A 271 3.08 -5.01 -16.90
C LEU A 271 4.38 -4.23 -16.79
N SER A 272 5.31 -4.48 -17.71
CA SER A 272 6.54 -3.72 -17.88
C SER A 272 6.28 -2.39 -18.58
N ASP A 273 7.24 -1.47 -18.51
CA ASP A 273 7.16 -0.23 -19.30
C ASP A 273 7.10 -0.47 -20.81
N VAL A 274 7.68 -1.57 -21.29
CA VAL A 274 7.63 -1.93 -22.71
C VAL A 274 6.22 -2.34 -23.08
N GLU A 275 5.58 -3.21 -22.30
CA GLU A 275 4.22 -3.69 -22.57
C GLU A 275 3.19 -2.57 -22.43
N LEU A 276 3.34 -1.69 -21.42
CA LEU A 276 2.47 -0.51 -21.27
C LEU A 276 2.51 0.37 -22.52
N LEU A 277 3.69 0.58 -23.11
CA LEU A 277 3.83 1.42 -24.31
C LEU A 277 3.42 0.70 -25.61
N GLN A 278 3.63 -0.62 -25.71
CA GLN A 278 3.36 -1.40 -26.92
C GLN A 278 1.90 -1.87 -27.05
N SER A 279 1.19 -2.03 -25.94
CA SER A 279 -0.19 -2.53 -25.90
C SER A 279 -1.23 -1.59 -26.50
N LYS A 280 -0.86 -0.37 -26.94
CA LYS A 280 -1.73 0.62 -27.60
C LYS A 280 -3.05 0.84 -26.83
N LEU A 281 -2.97 0.91 -25.51
CA LEU A 281 -4.13 1.13 -24.65
C LEU A 281 -4.77 2.49 -24.95
N PRO A 282 -6.10 2.61 -24.85
CA PRO A 282 -6.81 3.89 -25.02
C PRO A 282 -6.65 4.79 -23.77
N ILE A 283 -5.40 5.00 -23.35
CA ILE A 283 -5.01 5.85 -22.21
C ILE A 283 -4.11 6.96 -22.76
N GLU A 284 -4.51 8.22 -22.56
CA GLU A 284 -3.83 9.37 -23.17
C GLU A 284 -2.42 9.56 -22.59
N ASP A 285 -2.30 9.54 -21.25
CA ASP A 285 -1.03 9.68 -20.55
C ASP A 285 -0.78 8.51 -19.60
N ILE A 286 -0.36 7.40 -20.19
CA ILE A 286 -0.06 6.17 -19.43
C ILE A 286 1.07 6.35 -18.41
N ARG A 287 2.01 7.26 -18.68
CA ARG A 287 3.13 7.53 -17.77
C ARG A 287 2.66 8.27 -16.53
N ASN A 288 1.77 9.25 -16.69
CA ASN A 288 1.14 9.94 -15.57
C ASN A 288 0.23 8.99 -14.78
N CYS A 289 -0.53 8.12 -15.45
CA CYS A 289 -1.34 7.09 -14.79
C CYS A 289 -0.47 6.15 -13.93
N LYS A 290 0.58 5.57 -14.50
CA LYS A 290 1.57 4.74 -13.77
C LYS A 290 2.15 5.50 -12.57
N THR A 291 2.61 6.73 -12.79
CA THR A 291 3.23 7.55 -11.74
C THR A 291 2.25 7.83 -10.61
N THR A 292 0.99 8.12 -10.94
CA THR A 292 -0.07 8.37 -9.96
C THR A 292 -0.33 7.12 -9.12
N LEU A 293 -0.47 5.95 -9.74
CA LEU A 293 -0.68 4.68 -9.02
C LEU A 293 0.47 4.31 -8.07
N ILE A 294 1.72 4.58 -8.47
CA ILE A 294 2.89 4.37 -7.62
C ILE A 294 2.91 5.38 -6.46
N ARG A 295 2.63 6.67 -6.73
CA ARG A 295 2.61 7.73 -5.70
C ARG A 295 1.52 7.54 -4.66
N THR A 296 0.39 6.92 -5.03
CA THR A 296 -0.69 6.57 -4.10
C THR A 296 -0.53 5.18 -3.49
N ALA A 297 0.51 4.43 -3.88
CA ALA A 297 0.78 3.05 -3.45
C ALA A 297 -0.39 2.07 -3.74
N LEU A 298 -1.20 2.36 -4.76
CA LEU A 298 -2.19 1.42 -5.28
C LEU A 298 -1.55 0.39 -6.23
N ALA A 299 -0.40 0.74 -6.80
CA ALA A 299 0.48 -0.18 -7.52
C ALA A 299 1.93 -0.01 -7.06
N TYR A 300 2.75 -1.01 -7.31
CA TYR A 300 4.18 -1.01 -7.02
C TYR A 300 4.96 -1.62 -8.19
N LEU A 301 6.28 -1.39 -8.19
CA LEU A 301 7.21 -2.06 -9.08
C LEU A 301 7.88 -3.21 -8.32
N ASP A 302 7.82 -4.41 -8.86
CA ASP A 302 8.56 -5.55 -8.31
C ASP A 302 10.06 -5.49 -8.70
N ASP A 303 10.83 -6.49 -8.27
CA ASP A 303 12.27 -6.58 -8.58
C ASP A 303 12.56 -6.67 -10.09
N LYS A 304 11.59 -7.15 -10.88
CA LYS A 304 11.65 -7.23 -12.34
C LYS A 304 11.13 -5.96 -13.02
N LYS A 305 10.80 -4.91 -12.25
CA LYS A 305 10.21 -3.63 -12.70
C LYS A 305 8.86 -3.80 -13.39
N GLN A 306 8.12 -4.85 -13.03
CA GLN A 306 6.74 -5.04 -13.44
C GLN A 306 5.84 -4.19 -12.56
N LEU A 307 4.94 -3.42 -13.16
CA LEU A 307 3.91 -2.67 -12.47
C LEU A 307 2.81 -3.63 -12.02
N LYS A 308 2.65 -3.81 -10.71
CA LYS A 308 1.71 -4.77 -10.12
C LYS A 308 0.80 -4.10 -9.10
N ALA A 309 -0.41 -4.64 -8.97
CA ALA A 309 -1.29 -4.38 -7.84
C ALA A 309 -1.25 -5.55 -6.86
N LEU A 310 -1.44 -5.28 -5.57
CA LEU A 310 -1.50 -6.33 -4.54
C LEU A 310 -2.77 -7.16 -4.67
N VAL A 311 -2.71 -8.45 -4.31
CA VAL A 311 -3.84 -9.38 -4.45
C VAL A 311 -5.15 -8.79 -3.91
N PRO A 312 -5.24 -8.23 -2.69
CA PRO A 312 -6.51 -7.68 -2.22
C PRO A 312 -7.00 -6.46 -3.02
N ILE A 313 -6.08 -5.63 -3.54
CA ILE A 313 -6.45 -4.49 -4.40
C ILE A 313 -7.00 -5.02 -5.73
N ARG A 314 -6.38 -6.07 -6.29
CA ARG A 314 -6.81 -6.71 -7.53
C ARG A 314 -8.23 -7.25 -7.40
N GLU A 315 -8.48 -8.05 -6.36
CA GLU A 315 -9.79 -8.64 -6.07
C GLU A 315 -10.87 -7.56 -5.86
N TYR A 316 -10.58 -6.54 -5.05
CA TYR A 316 -11.49 -5.41 -4.84
C TYR A 316 -11.84 -4.71 -6.15
N MET A 317 -10.82 -4.43 -6.99
CA MET A 317 -11.00 -3.75 -8.28
C MET A 317 -11.79 -4.60 -9.27
N GLN A 318 -11.53 -5.91 -9.37
CA GLN A 318 -12.31 -6.80 -10.24
C GLN A 318 -13.79 -6.83 -9.86
N LYS A 319 -14.09 -6.79 -8.55
CA LYS A 319 -15.47 -6.80 -8.04
C LYS A 319 -16.20 -5.47 -8.23
N THR A 320 -15.54 -4.34 -7.96
CA THR A 320 -16.19 -3.01 -7.88
C THR A 320 -15.99 -2.14 -9.11
N HIS A 321 -14.88 -2.34 -9.82
CA HIS A 321 -14.44 -1.55 -10.96
C HIS A 321 -13.81 -2.43 -12.05
N PRO A 322 -14.53 -3.43 -12.60
CA PRO A 322 -14.00 -4.31 -13.63
C PRO A 322 -13.57 -3.50 -14.87
N PRO A 323 -12.47 -3.88 -15.54
CA PRO A 323 -12.00 -3.14 -16.70
C PRO A 323 -12.98 -3.24 -17.87
N ARG A 324 -13.10 -2.15 -18.62
CA ARG A 324 -13.90 -2.13 -19.85
C ARG A 324 -13.24 -2.98 -20.92
N ASN A 325 -14.04 -3.64 -21.75
CA ASN A 325 -13.55 -4.45 -22.86
C ASN A 325 -12.63 -3.68 -23.83
N GLU A 326 -12.83 -2.37 -23.98
CA GLU A 326 -11.97 -1.51 -24.80
C GLU A 326 -10.52 -1.40 -24.29
N LEU A 327 -10.31 -1.56 -22.98
CA LEU A 327 -8.99 -1.61 -22.35
C LEU A 327 -8.37 -3.00 -22.44
N VAL A 328 -9.20 -4.05 -22.36
CA VAL A 328 -8.75 -5.45 -22.38
C VAL A 328 -8.34 -5.89 -23.79
N LYS A 329 -9.13 -5.54 -24.81
CA LYS A 329 -8.92 -5.99 -26.21
C LYS A 329 -7.50 -5.70 -26.75
N PRO A 330 -6.93 -4.48 -26.63
CA PRO A 330 -5.59 -4.20 -27.13
C PRO A 330 -4.51 -5.03 -26.44
N LEU A 331 -4.68 -5.28 -25.13
CA LEU A 331 -3.74 -6.08 -24.36
C LEU A 331 -3.83 -7.57 -24.73
N SER A 332 -5.03 -8.12 -24.87
CA SER A 332 -5.21 -9.50 -25.35
C SER A 332 -4.63 -9.68 -26.75
N LYS A 333 -4.81 -8.68 -27.64
CA LYS A 333 -4.17 -8.67 -28.96
C LYS A 333 -2.65 -8.68 -28.86
N HIS A 334 -2.06 -7.87 -27.98
CA HIS A 334 -0.61 -7.83 -27.77
C HIS A 334 -0.06 -9.19 -27.33
N PHE A 335 -0.68 -9.85 -26.35
CA PHE A 335 -0.24 -11.18 -25.92
C PHE A 335 -0.50 -12.26 -26.96
N HIS A 336 -1.56 -12.16 -27.76
CA HIS A 336 -1.78 -13.06 -28.88
C HIS A 336 -0.69 -12.92 -29.95
N GLU A 337 -0.35 -11.68 -30.34
CA GLU A 337 0.76 -11.41 -31.26
C GLU A 337 2.10 -11.99 -30.73
N LEU A 338 2.32 -11.92 -29.41
CA LEU A 338 3.49 -12.53 -28.77
C LEU A 338 3.52 -14.07 -28.93
N LEU A 339 2.36 -14.73 -28.81
CA LEU A 339 2.23 -16.18 -28.99
C LEU A 339 2.40 -16.60 -30.46
N GLU A 340 1.88 -15.83 -31.41
CA GLU A 340 2.07 -16.09 -32.85
C GLU A 340 3.55 -15.95 -33.25
N LEU A 341 4.24 -14.91 -32.75
CA LEU A 341 5.69 -14.75 -32.97
C LEU A 341 6.47 -15.97 -32.45
N HIS A 342 6.05 -16.59 -31.35
CA HIS A 342 6.70 -17.82 -30.87
C HIS A 342 6.61 -18.98 -31.87
N LYS A 343 5.44 -19.18 -32.50
CA LYS A 343 5.28 -20.20 -33.55
C LYS A 343 6.18 -19.94 -34.73
N ASP A 344 6.24 -18.69 -35.20
CA ASP A 344 7.01 -18.31 -36.38
C ASP A 344 8.52 -18.46 -36.17
N PHE A 345 9.01 -18.27 -34.94
CA PHE A 345 10.43 -18.36 -34.62
C PHE A 345 10.88 -19.74 -34.16
N CYS A 346 9.99 -20.73 -34.00
CA CYS A 346 10.35 -22.12 -33.65
C CYS A 346 11.51 -22.66 -34.53
N GLY A 347 12.59 -23.13 -33.90
CA GLY A 347 13.88 -23.49 -34.54
C GLY A 347 14.98 -22.40 -34.65
N THR A 348 14.76 -21.13 -34.31
CA THR A 348 15.74 -20.01 -34.40
C THR A 348 16.32 -19.51 -33.05
N GLU A 349 17.42 -18.74 -33.07
CA GLU A 349 18.00 -18.11 -31.87
C GLU A 349 17.08 -17.08 -31.19
N MET A 350 16.17 -16.45 -31.94
CA MET A 350 15.19 -15.47 -31.44
C MET A 350 14.12 -16.09 -30.52
N ILE A 351 13.95 -17.42 -30.53
CA ILE A 351 13.02 -18.12 -29.61
C ILE A 351 13.34 -17.84 -28.16
N SER A 352 14.62 -17.79 -27.80
CA SER A 352 15.01 -17.68 -26.39
C SER A 352 14.47 -16.40 -25.74
N ALA A 353 14.47 -15.29 -26.49
CA ALA A 353 13.91 -14.01 -26.06
C ALA A 353 12.38 -14.07 -25.98
N THR A 354 11.72 -14.62 -26.99
CA THR A 354 10.25 -14.74 -27.03
C THR A 354 9.73 -15.69 -25.94
N VAL A 355 10.40 -16.82 -25.71
CA VAL A 355 10.08 -17.76 -24.61
C VAL A 355 10.26 -17.10 -23.26
N GLY A 356 11.30 -16.26 -23.10
CA GLY A 356 11.50 -15.46 -21.89
C GLY A 356 10.31 -14.52 -21.62
N GLN A 357 9.82 -13.82 -22.65
CA GLN A 357 8.68 -12.91 -22.55
C GLN A 357 7.34 -13.62 -22.29
N ILE A 358 7.12 -14.78 -22.92
CA ILE A 358 5.92 -15.60 -22.65
C ILE A 358 5.97 -16.13 -21.23
N SER A 359 7.11 -16.66 -20.80
CA SER A 359 7.29 -17.20 -19.45
C SER A 359 7.10 -16.14 -18.37
N SER A 360 7.48 -14.89 -18.64
CA SER A 360 7.25 -13.78 -17.70
C SER A 360 5.80 -13.30 -17.63
N ASN A 361 4.96 -13.69 -18.57
CA ASN A 361 3.56 -13.26 -18.69
C ASN A 361 2.57 -14.44 -18.64
N LEU A 362 3.02 -15.61 -18.20
CA LEU A 362 2.20 -16.83 -18.25
C LEU A 362 0.90 -16.67 -17.46
N ALA A 363 0.95 -16.07 -16.27
CA ALA A 363 -0.24 -15.87 -15.46
C ALA A 363 -1.14 -14.76 -16.02
N ASN A 364 -0.57 -13.75 -16.68
CA ASN A 364 -1.34 -12.75 -17.44
C ASN A 364 -2.12 -13.40 -18.58
N ILE A 365 -1.46 -14.23 -19.39
CA ILE A 365 -2.08 -14.94 -20.52
C ILE A 365 -3.20 -15.85 -20.01
N GLN A 366 -2.93 -16.68 -19.00
CA GLN A 366 -3.93 -17.56 -18.40
C GLN A 366 -5.17 -16.79 -17.91
N SER A 367 -4.95 -15.66 -17.20
CA SER A 367 -6.03 -14.81 -16.70
C SER A 367 -6.88 -14.22 -17.81
N LEU A 368 -6.26 -13.70 -18.87
CA LEU A 368 -6.96 -13.13 -20.02
C LEU A 368 -7.76 -14.19 -20.79
N LEU A 369 -7.23 -15.41 -20.92
CA LEU A 369 -7.94 -16.53 -21.55
C LEU A 369 -9.16 -16.97 -20.73
N GLN A 370 -9.01 -17.10 -19.41
CA GLN A 370 -10.13 -17.43 -18.53
C GLN A 370 -11.24 -16.38 -18.61
N ASN A 371 -10.88 -15.08 -18.64
CA ASN A 371 -11.85 -14.02 -18.82
C ASN A 371 -12.55 -14.05 -20.19
N GLY A 372 -11.82 -14.37 -21.26
CA GLY A 372 -12.39 -14.53 -22.60
C GLY A 372 -13.41 -15.69 -22.69
N LEU A 373 -13.14 -16.80 -21.98
CA LEU A 373 -14.04 -17.95 -21.89
C LEU A 373 -15.32 -17.64 -21.11
N GLN A 374 -15.23 -16.85 -20.03
CA GLN A 374 -16.38 -16.52 -19.18
C GLN A 374 -17.32 -15.48 -19.81
N ASN A 375 -16.83 -14.62 -20.71
CA ASN A 375 -17.59 -13.49 -21.26
C ASN A 375 -18.10 -13.69 -22.69
N ASP A 376 -18.06 -14.92 -23.24
CA ASP A 376 -18.54 -15.26 -24.59
C ASP A 376 -18.03 -14.29 -25.67
N HIS A 377 -16.72 -14.02 -25.66
CA HIS A 377 -16.05 -13.21 -26.67
C HIS A 377 -15.35 -14.12 -27.69
N PRO A 378 -16.01 -14.49 -28.82
CA PRO A 378 -15.45 -15.43 -29.81
C PRO A 378 -14.11 -14.94 -30.40
N ASP A 379 -13.89 -13.63 -30.53
CA ASP A 379 -12.63 -13.05 -31.02
C ASP A 379 -11.41 -13.37 -30.13
N LEU A 380 -11.62 -13.63 -28.83
CA LEU A 380 -10.59 -14.04 -27.88
C LEU A 380 -10.39 -15.57 -27.87
N MET A 381 -11.42 -16.34 -28.20
CA MET A 381 -11.40 -17.80 -28.19
C MET A 381 -10.81 -18.41 -29.47
N ASP A 382 -11.21 -17.92 -30.65
CA ASP A 382 -10.77 -18.49 -31.94
C ASP A 382 -9.25 -18.38 -32.15
N ASN A 383 -8.64 -17.37 -31.53
CA ASN A 383 -7.22 -17.05 -31.68
C ASN A 383 -6.32 -17.74 -30.64
N ALA A 384 -6.84 -18.00 -29.43
CA ALA A 384 -6.07 -18.61 -28.34
C ALA A 384 -5.87 -20.12 -28.51
N PHE A 385 -6.89 -20.85 -28.96
CA PHE A 385 -6.81 -22.30 -29.17
C PHE A 385 -6.02 -22.70 -30.41
N SER A 386 -5.82 -21.79 -31.36
CA SER A 386 -4.90 -22.05 -32.47
C SER A 386 -3.43 -21.96 -32.05
N ALA A 387 -3.14 -21.34 -30.89
CA ALA A 387 -1.81 -20.95 -30.45
C ALA A 387 -1.19 -21.71 -29.29
N LEU A 388 -2.00 -22.45 -28.54
CA LEU A 388 -1.58 -23.50 -27.62
C LEU A 388 -1.47 -24.84 -28.35
#